data_AF-A0A520CSM0-F1
#
_entry.id   AF-A0A520CSM0-F1
#
_cell.length_a   1.000
_cell.length_b   1.000
_cell.length_c   1.000
_cell.angle_alpha   90.00
_cell.angle_beta   90.00
_cell.angle_gamma   90.00
#
_symmetry.space_group_name_H-M   'P 1'
#
loop_
_entity.id
_entity.type
_entity.pdbx_description
1 polymer ?
#
loop_
_entity_poly.entity_id
_entity_poly.type
_entity_poly.pdbx_seq_one_letter_code
_entity_poly.pdbx_strand_id
1 'polypeptide(L)'
;VGFNCYSSKDLYNWKFESIALPVQKSGKLGPNRVGERVKVMKNLKSGEYVMFMHVDTLGYKDQFVGYAVAKKITGPYEFKGPLLFNGKPIKKWDMGIFQDVNGKGYLLTHGGVIHELSDDYKSIKAETNKQISSGFESPTLFKRGDTYYFIGSHLTSWEKNDNYYYTAKSLGGPWTARGLIAPKDKLTWNSQSTFVLAIEGLKGYTYMYMGDRWSYPRQLSAATYVWQPISFDGDAMSIPNYNTAWTVDVITSEAKQKTIDHKVISNNDDRIKYTGNWKKSTLENIPVTRADDKNASCKITFTGTRIGLQTLVLPDNGYANIVLTNKKGKILVKNLVDMYSKAPTSTLVFLSPLLPKGEYTLTISVAGERPNWSDKKKNNYGSTANNITIEKLLIKE
;
A
#
# COMPACT_ATOMS: atom_id res chain seq x y z
N VAL A 1 0.76 -7.77 15.34
CA VAL A 1 2.12 -7.32 14.96
C VAL A 1 2.22 -5.83 15.28
N GLY A 2 3.38 -5.32 15.70
CA GLY A 2 3.57 -3.89 15.95
C GLY A 2 3.84 -3.08 14.67
N PHE A 3 4.33 -1.84 14.82
CA PHE A 3 4.77 -1.04 13.68
C PHE A 3 6.22 -1.39 13.32
N ASN A 4 6.44 -1.89 12.10
CA ASN A 4 7.76 -2.28 11.60
C ASN A 4 8.49 -1.09 10.97
N CYS A 5 9.83 -1.11 11.03
CA CYS A 5 10.70 -0.16 10.35
C CYS A 5 11.65 -0.90 9.41
N TYR A 6 11.73 -0.40 8.18
CA TYR A 6 12.67 -0.84 7.16
C TYR A 6 13.49 0.37 6.68
N SER A 7 14.73 0.13 6.25
CA SER A 7 15.60 1.14 5.66
C SER A 7 16.03 0.71 4.26
N SER A 8 16.34 1.69 3.40
CA SER A 8 16.96 1.45 2.10
C SER A 8 17.80 2.66 1.71
N LYS A 9 18.78 2.44 0.82
CA LYS A 9 19.56 3.53 0.20
C LYS A 9 18.99 3.96 -1.14
N ASP A 10 18.05 3.20 -1.69
CA ASP A 10 17.60 3.32 -3.08
C ASP A 10 16.08 3.21 -3.25
N LEU A 11 15.32 2.98 -2.18
CA LEU A 11 13.86 2.75 -2.20
C LEU A 11 13.41 1.42 -2.86
N TYR A 12 14.34 0.49 -3.18
CA TYR A 12 14.03 -0.85 -3.71
C TYR A 12 14.47 -1.97 -2.77
N ASN A 13 15.70 -1.86 -2.24
CA ASN A 13 16.35 -2.91 -1.48
C ASN A 13 16.18 -2.61 0.01
N TRP A 14 15.06 -3.11 0.56
CA TRP A 14 14.66 -2.85 1.93
C TRP A 14 15.30 -3.83 2.91
N LYS A 15 15.94 -3.29 3.95
CA LYS A 15 16.45 -4.02 5.10
C LYS A 15 15.51 -3.85 6.28
N PHE A 16 15.10 -4.95 6.90
CA PHE A 16 14.37 -4.89 8.17
C PHE A 16 15.29 -4.35 9.27
N GLU A 17 14.84 -3.33 10.00
CA GLU A 17 15.58 -2.75 11.12
C GLU A 17 15.00 -3.22 12.46
N SER A 18 13.70 -3.05 12.67
CA SER A 18 13.06 -3.33 13.96
C SER A 18 11.54 -3.40 13.86
N ILE A 19 10.92 -3.97 14.89
CA ILE A 19 9.54 -3.60 15.26
C ILE A 19 9.66 -2.31 16.08
N ALA A 20 9.61 -1.15 15.40
CA ALA A 20 9.83 0.16 15.97
C ALA A 20 8.89 0.49 17.14
N LEU A 21 7.62 0.06 17.08
CA LEU A 21 6.72 0.07 18.24
C LEU A 21 6.04 -1.29 18.37
N PRO A 22 6.45 -2.15 19.32
CA PRO A 22 5.81 -3.44 19.52
C PRO A 22 4.40 -3.29 20.10
N VAL A 23 3.60 -4.36 20.00
CA VAL A 23 2.32 -4.45 20.73
C VAL A 23 2.60 -4.29 22.22
N GLN A 24 1.82 -3.42 22.88
CA GLN A 24 2.00 -3.15 24.30
C GLN A 24 1.49 -4.34 25.12
N LYS A 25 2.01 -4.54 26.34
CA LYS A 25 1.52 -5.63 27.22
C LYS A 25 0.06 -5.43 27.63
N SER A 26 -0.39 -4.18 27.72
CA SER A 26 -1.74 -3.79 28.10
C SER A 26 -2.07 -2.41 27.52
N GLY A 27 -3.27 -1.89 27.81
CA GLY A 27 -3.68 -0.53 27.44
C GLY A 27 -4.16 -0.39 25.99
N LYS A 28 -4.15 0.85 25.49
CA LYS A 28 -4.85 1.22 24.23
C LYS A 28 -4.16 0.71 22.95
N LEU A 29 -2.92 0.25 23.03
CA LEU A 29 -2.21 -0.48 21.97
C LEU A 29 -1.78 -1.89 22.43
N GLY A 30 -2.49 -2.44 23.41
CA GLY A 30 -2.29 -3.80 23.92
C GLY A 30 -3.03 -4.87 23.11
N PRO A 31 -3.27 -6.06 23.69
CA PRO A 31 -4.07 -7.11 23.06
C PRO A 31 -5.47 -6.61 22.65
N ASN A 32 -5.98 -7.11 21.52
CA ASN A 32 -7.32 -6.79 20.98
C ASN A 32 -7.54 -5.29 20.67
N ARG A 33 -6.47 -4.60 20.27
CA ARG A 33 -6.49 -3.20 19.82
C ARG A 33 -6.06 -3.08 18.36
N VAL A 34 -6.45 -1.99 17.74
CA VAL A 34 -6.06 -1.58 16.39
C VAL A 34 -5.03 -0.46 16.51
N GLY A 35 -3.99 -0.54 15.70
CA GLY A 35 -2.99 0.50 15.50
C GLY A 35 -2.72 0.65 14.01
N GLU A 36 -3.02 1.81 13.43
CA GLU A 36 -3.05 2.00 11.98
C GLU A 36 -2.38 3.30 11.54
N ARG A 37 -2.04 3.34 10.23
CA ARG A 37 -1.54 4.51 9.50
C ARG A 37 -0.40 5.24 10.18
N VAL A 38 0.52 4.50 10.79
CA VAL A 38 1.69 5.05 11.48
C VAL A 38 2.44 6.04 10.61
N LYS A 39 2.85 7.16 11.21
CA LYS A 39 3.69 8.19 10.59
C LYS A 39 4.72 8.69 11.60
N VAL A 40 5.86 9.19 11.12
CA VAL A 40 6.96 9.68 11.98
C VAL A 40 7.47 11.01 11.45
N MET A 41 7.70 11.98 12.35
CA MET A 41 8.47 13.19 12.07
C MET A 41 9.66 13.31 13.01
N LYS A 42 10.75 13.89 12.52
CA LYS A 42 11.83 14.35 13.39
C LYS A 42 11.50 15.77 13.85
N ASN A 43 11.48 15.99 15.15
CA ASN A 43 11.48 17.34 15.69
C ASN A 43 12.86 17.96 15.46
N LEU A 44 12.94 19.00 14.64
CA LEU A 44 14.24 19.57 14.24
C LEU A 44 14.93 20.33 15.38
N LYS A 45 14.17 20.81 16.39
CA LYS A 45 14.73 21.52 17.55
C LYS A 45 15.36 20.56 18.55
N SER A 46 14.68 19.47 18.90
CA SER A 46 15.17 18.51 19.91
C SER A 46 15.94 17.33 19.31
N GLY A 47 15.78 17.06 18.01
CA GLY A 47 16.30 15.88 17.33
C GLY A 47 15.52 14.58 17.60
N GLU A 48 14.50 14.63 18.47
CA GLU A 48 13.66 13.49 18.82
C GLU A 48 12.74 13.09 17.65
N TYR A 49 12.45 11.80 17.53
CA TYR A 49 11.47 11.28 16.58
C TYR A 49 10.13 11.09 17.27
N VAL A 50 9.08 11.69 16.71
CA VAL A 50 7.70 11.57 17.20
C VAL A 50 6.89 10.78 16.17
N MET A 51 6.35 9.66 16.63
CA MET A 51 5.49 8.77 15.88
C MET A 51 4.02 9.05 16.22
N PHE A 52 3.15 9.03 15.23
CA PHE A 52 1.71 9.20 15.34
C PHE A 52 1.00 8.00 14.75
N MET A 53 -0.15 7.64 15.32
CA MET A 53 -0.97 6.54 14.81
C MET A 53 -2.44 6.74 15.17
N HIS A 54 -3.32 6.13 14.39
CA HIS A 54 -4.69 5.87 14.82
C HIS A 54 -4.69 4.68 15.77
N VAL A 55 -5.38 4.82 16.90
CA VAL A 55 -5.54 3.81 17.95
C VAL A 55 -7.02 3.51 18.14
N ASP A 56 -7.39 2.23 18.21
CA ASP A 56 -8.80 1.82 18.36
C ASP A 56 -8.97 0.43 18.99
N THR A 57 -10.21 0.00 19.12
CA THR A 57 -10.64 -1.39 19.31
C THR A 57 -10.85 -2.08 17.96
N LEU A 58 -10.90 -3.42 17.96
CA LEU A 58 -11.23 -4.21 16.76
C LEU A 58 -12.59 -3.85 16.12
N GLY A 59 -13.52 -3.31 16.91
CA GLY A 59 -14.83 -2.85 16.43
C GLY A 59 -14.86 -1.39 15.96
N TYR A 60 -13.73 -0.67 16.00
CA TYR A 60 -13.61 0.75 15.64
C TYR A 60 -14.52 1.70 16.45
N LYS A 61 -14.62 1.50 17.77
CA LYS A 61 -15.53 2.23 18.69
C LYS A 61 -14.85 3.08 19.77
N ASP A 62 -13.52 3.09 19.84
CA ASP A 62 -12.74 3.78 20.89
C ASP A 62 -11.52 4.44 20.25
N GLN A 63 -11.79 5.20 19.20
CA GLN A 63 -10.79 5.82 18.34
C GLN A 63 -10.14 7.05 18.98
N PHE A 64 -8.84 7.16 18.82
CA PHE A 64 -8.11 8.41 19.00
C PHE A 64 -6.78 8.41 18.23
N VAL A 65 -6.22 9.60 18.01
CA VAL A 65 -4.83 9.73 17.53
C VAL A 65 -3.88 9.62 18.72
N GLY A 66 -3.02 8.61 18.71
CA GLY A 66 -1.96 8.43 19.70
C GLY A 66 -0.62 8.98 19.21
N TYR A 67 0.33 9.13 20.14
CA TYR A 67 1.71 9.41 19.80
C TYR A 67 2.71 8.59 20.63
N ALA A 68 3.91 8.42 20.09
CA ALA A 68 5.04 7.75 20.70
C ALA A 68 6.34 8.49 20.38
N VAL A 69 7.38 8.32 21.19
CA VAL A 69 8.66 9.04 21.01
C VAL A 69 9.87 8.11 21.03
N ALA A 70 10.92 8.47 20.30
CA ALA A 70 12.20 7.77 20.31
C ALA A 70 13.37 8.71 20.03
N LYS A 71 14.56 8.37 20.58
CA LYS A 71 15.82 9.04 20.23
C LYS A 71 16.39 8.59 18.89
N LYS A 72 16.00 7.42 18.39
CA LYS A 72 16.45 6.83 17.12
C LYS A 72 15.25 6.65 16.20
N ILE A 73 15.44 6.89 14.90
CA ILE A 73 14.38 6.73 13.90
C ILE A 73 13.83 5.30 13.85
N THR A 74 14.68 4.31 14.12
CA THR A 74 14.34 2.88 14.17
C THR A 74 13.75 2.44 15.51
N GLY A 75 13.54 3.35 16.46
CA GLY A 75 13.00 3.04 17.78
C GLY A 75 14.02 2.37 18.73
N PRO A 76 13.54 1.58 19.71
CA PRO A 76 12.13 1.38 20.02
C PRO A 76 11.46 2.69 20.46
N TYR A 77 10.23 2.90 20.00
CA TYR A 77 9.40 4.03 20.41
C TYR A 77 8.66 3.69 21.70
N GLU A 78 8.50 4.70 22.55
CA GLU A 78 7.71 4.62 23.78
C GLU A 78 6.35 5.28 23.56
N PHE A 79 5.27 4.51 23.67
CA PHE A 79 3.92 5.02 23.51
C PHE A 79 3.52 5.93 24.68
N LYS A 80 3.04 7.14 24.37
CA LYS A 80 2.70 8.18 25.36
C LYS A 80 1.20 8.39 25.55
N GLY A 81 0.36 7.64 24.82
CA GLY A 81 -1.09 7.76 24.90
C GLY A 81 -1.67 8.73 23.87
N PRO A 82 -2.83 9.35 24.15
CA PRO A 82 -3.52 10.20 23.19
C PRO A 82 -2.78 11.52 22.95
N LEU A 83 -2.80 11.98 21.70
CA LEU A 83 -2.47 13.34 21.33
C LEU A 83 -3.64 14.25 21.73
N LEU A 84 -3.34 15.33 22.47
CA LEU A 84 -4.35 16.18 23.09
C LEU A 84 -4.49 17.53 22.38
N PHE A 85 -5.74 18.00 22.28
CA PHE A 85 -6.11 19.37 21.94
C PHE A 85 -6.99 19.94 23.04
N ASN A 86 -6.59 21.05 23.66
CA ASN A 86 -7.28 21.64 24.82
C ASN A 86 -7.61 20.61 25.92
N GLY A 87 -6.62 19.76 26.24
CA GLY A 87 -6.73 18.69 27.25
C GLY A 87 -7.57 17.47 26.84
N LYS A 88 -8.09 17.40 25.61
CA LYS A 88 -8.96 16.32 25.14
C LYS A 88 -8.32 15.50 24.01
N PRO A 89 -8.49 14.16 23.97
CA PRO A 89 -8.03 13.35 22.85
C PRO A 89 -8.67 13.72 21.51
N ILE A 90 -7.88 13.68 20.43
CA ILE A 90 -8.42 13.77 19.06
C ILE A 90 -9.12 12.46 18.69
N LYS A 91 -10.45 12.41 18.80
CA LYS A 91 -11.29 11.23 18.48
C LYS A 91 -11.59 11.10 16.99
N LYS A 92 -10.56 10.80 16.20
CA LYS A 92 -10.62 10.58 14.75
C LYS A 92 -10.01 9.21 14.40
N TRP A 93 -10.34 8.69 13.21
CA TRP A 93 -9.79 7.45 12.65
C TRP A 93 -8.58 7.74 11.77
N ASP A 94 -8.73 7.57 10.45
CA ASP A 94 -7.69 7.79 9.46
C ASP A 94 -6.96 9.12 9.64
N MET A 95 -5.62 9.01 9.68
CA MET A 95 -4.72 10.12 9.92
C MET A 95 -3.51 10.11 8.99
N GLY A 96 -2.92 11.29 8.86
CA GLY A 96 -1.65 11.55 8.20
C GLY A 96 -0.89 12.64 8.94
N ILE A 97 0.30 12.97 8.48
CA ILE A 97 1.11 14.08 9.00
C ILE A 97 1.64 14.90 7.85
N PHE A 98 2.04 16.13 8.13
CA PHE A 98 2.81 16.95 7.22
C PHE A 98 3.80 17.79 8.01
N GLN A 99 5.06 17.79 7.60
CA GLN A 99 6.09 18.68 8.12
C GLN A 99 6.37 19.73 7.04
N ASP A 100 6.06 20.98 7.31
CA ASP A 100 6.33 22.07 6.36
C ASP A 100 7.81 22.45 6.38
N VAL A 101 8.25 23.18 5.35
CA VAL A 101 9.65 23.58 5.14
C VAL A 101 10.22 24.43 6.28
N ASN A 102 9.37 25.11 7.04
CA ASN A 102 9.74 25.87 8.23
C ASN A 102 9.89 25.01 9.49
N GLY A 103 9.72 23.68 9.38
CA GLY A 103 9.79 22.76 10.50
C GLY A 103 8.55 22.73 11.39
N LYS A 104 7.42 23.34 11.00
CA LYS A 104 6.13 23.14 11.67
C LYS A 104 5.53 21.79 11.30
N GLY A 105 5.02 21.08 12.30
CA GLY A 105 4.35 19.80 12.12
C GLY A 105 2.83 19.96 12.15
N TYR A 106 2.14 19.14 11.35
CA TYR A 106 0.69 19.14 11.24
C TYR A 106 0.14 17.72 11.31
N LEU A 107 -0.95 17.55 12.06
CA LEU A 107 -1.77 16.33 12.04
C LEU A 107 -2.88 16.51 11.01
N LEU A 108 -3.03 15.52 10.13
CA LEU A 108 -4.12 15.41 9.17
C LEU A 108 -5.09 14.35 9.67
N THR A 109 -6.38 14.60 9.58
CA THR A 109 -7.40 13.58 9.87
C THR A 109 -8.48 13.53 8.80
N HIS A 110 -9.19 12.40 8.73
CA HIS A 110 -10.31 12.23 7.82
C HIS A 110 -11.29 13.42 7.89
N GLY A 111 -11.86 13.74 6.75
CA GLY A 111 -12.61 14.95 6.48
C GLY A 111 -11.76 16.10 5.95
N GLY A 112 -10.44 15.95 5.88
CA GLY A 112 -9.53 17.02 5.45
C GLY A 112 -9.24 18.04 6.55
N VAL A 113 -9.41 17.65 7.83
CA VAL A 113 -9.11 18.53 8.97
C VAL A 113 -7.60 18.56 9.20
N ILE A 114 -7.05 19.76 9.41
CA ILE A 114 -5.61 19.97 9.66
C ILE A 114 -5.44 20.67 10.99
N HIS A 115 -4.57 20.13 11.84
CA HIS A 115 -4.21 20.73 13.11
C HIS A 115 -2.70 21.02 13.16
N GLU A 116 -2.31 22.23 13.56
CA GLU A 116 -0.92 22.59 13.88
C GLU A 116 -0.52 21.91 15.20
N LEU A 117 0.61 21.20 15.19
CA LEU A 117 1.21 20.63 16.39
C LEU A 117 1.92 21.71 17.22
N SER A 118 2.08 21.46 18.52
CA SER A 118 2.99 22.23 19.38
C SER A 118 4.43 22.13 18.90
N ASP A 119 5.30 23.04 19.33
CA ASP A 119 6.70 23.10 18.90
C ASP A 119 7.51 21.82 19.17
N ASP A 120 7.12 21.02 20.18
CA ASP A 120 7.72 19.74 20.54
C ASP A 120 7.02 18.53 19.87
N TYR A 121 5.96 18.78 19.11
CA TYR A 121 5.10 17.82 18.39
C TYR A 121 4.24 16.90 19.29
N LYS A 122 4.12 17.18 20.58
CA LYS A 122 3.46 16.28 21.57
C LYS A 122 2.04 16.68 21.94
N SER A 123 1.52 17.77 21.37
CA SER A 123 0.15 18.23 21.53
C SER A 123 -0.31 19.02 20.30
N ILE A 124 -1.59 19.37 20.27
CA ILE A 124 -2.18 20.22 19.23
C ILE A 124 -2.22 21.65 19.73
N LYS A 125 -1.69 22.56 18.93
CA LYS A 125 -1.69 24.00 19.20
C LYS A 125 -2.95 24.69 18.68
N ALA A 126 -3.36 24.37 17.45
CA ALA A 126 -4.52 24.99 16.82
C ALA A 126 -5.13 24.10 15.74
N GLU A 127 -6.44 24.27 15.48
CA GLU A 127 -7.07 23.77 14.27
C GLU A 127 -6.80 24.76 13.13
N THR A 128 -5.99 24.34 12.16
CA THR A 128 -5.57 25.17 11.01
C THR A 128 -6.61 25.16 9.89
N ASN A 129 -7.27 24.01 9.69
CA ASN A 129 -8.31 23.86 8.68
C ASN A 129 -9.44 22.98 9.20
N LYS A 130 -10.67 23.45 8.99
CA LYS A 130 -11.90 22.69 9.25
C LYS A 130 -12.12 21.62 8.19
N GLN A 131 -13.09 20.75 8.43
CA GLN A 131 -13.45 19.69 7.49
C GLN A 131 -13.77 20.25 6.09
N ILE A 132 -13.09 19.73 5.08
CA ILE A 132 -13.27 20.05 3.66
C ILE A 132 -14.46 19.24 3.08
N SER A 133 -14.57 17.97 3.43
CA SER A 133 -15.58 17.04 2.88
C SER A 133 -15.94 15.95 3.90
N SER A 134 -17.16 15.39 3.85
CA SER A 134 -17.59 14.30 4.74
C SER A 134 -17.16 12.90 4.26
N GLY A 135 -16.74 12.75 3.00
CA GLY A 135 -16.37 11.49 2.36
C GLY A 135 -14.88 11.35 2.06
N PHE A 136 -14.03 11.95 2.90
CA PHE A 136 -12.58 12.04 2.72
C PHE A 136 -11.88 11.26 3.82
N GLU A 137 -11.22 10.14 3.51
CA GLU A 137 -10.35 9.41 4.45
C GLU A 137 -8.96 9.22 3.84
N SER A 138 -8.09 8.49 4.53
CA SER A 138 -6.68 8.29 4.16
C SER A 138 -5.90 9.58 3.80
N PRO A 139 -5.99 10.63 4.66
CA PRO A 139 -5.51 11.97 4.35
C PRO A 139 -4.00 11.99 4.06
N THR A 140 -3.65 12.46 2.87
CA THR A 140 -2.26 12.52 2.38
C THR A 140 -1.96 13.91 1.83
N LEU A 141 -1.04 14.65 2.47
CA LEU A 141 -0.70 16.03 2.11
C LEU A 141 0.77 16.13 1.72
N PHE A 142 1.05 16.86 0.65
CA PHE A 142 2.39 17.29 0.28
C PHE A 142 2.37 18.70 -0.31
N LYS A 143 3.55 19.28 -0.54
CA LYS A 143 3.73 20.62 -1.09
C LYS A 143 4.66 20.55 -2.29
N ARG A 144 4.34 21.29 -3.36
CA ARG A 144 5.20 21.51 -4.53
C ARG A 144 5.18 23.00 -4.86
N GLY A 145 6.34 23.64 -4.79
CA GLY A 145 6.42 25.10 -4.88
C GLY A 145 5.63 25.78 -3.75
N ASP A 146 4.73 26.69 -4.12
CA ASP A 146 3.82 27.41 -3.22
C ASP A 146 2.43 26.72 -3.08
N THR A 147 2.21 25.59 -3.76
CA THR A 147 0.94 24.87 -3.76
C THR A 147 0.98 23.66 -2.81
N TYR A 148 -0.02 23.55 -1.94
CA TYR A 148 -0.32 22.36 -1.15
C TYR A 148 -1.30 21.46 -1.89
N TYR A 149 -1.09 20.15 -1.79
CA TYR A 149 -1.89 19.11 -2.45
C TYR A 149 -2.41 18.13 -1.42
N PHE A 150 -3.74 18.05 -1.26
CA PHE A 150 -4.37 17.22 -0.24
C PHE A 150 -5.22 16.12 -0.88
N ILE A 151 -4.70 14.90 -0.86
CA ILE A 151 -5.31 13.69 -1.40
C ILE A 151 -6.12 12.98 -0.31
N GLY A 152 -7.27 12.43 -0.68
CA GLY A 152 -8.03 11.51 0.15
C GLY A 152 -8.78 10.47 -0.67
N SER A 153 -9.18 9.38 -0.02
CA SER A 153 -10.04 8.34 -0.59
C SER A 153 -11.50 8.52 -0.18
N HIS A 154 -12.40 7.88 -0.91
CA HIS A 154 -13.77 7.65 -0.46
C HIS A 154 -13.83 6.55 0.62
N LEU A 155 -14.99 6.44 1.28
CA LEU A 155 -15.24 5.52 2.39
C LEU A 155 -15.77 4.17 1.89
N THR A 156 -14.88 3.30 1.42
CA THR A 156 -15.25 1.97 0.87
C THR A 156 -14.62 0.81 1.66
N SER A 157 -14.32 1.02 2.94
CA SER A 157 -13.65 0.01 3.78
C SER A 157 -12.32 -0.42 3.12
N TRP A 158 -12.00 -1.71 3.07
CA TRP A 158 -10.81 -2.23 2.37
C TRP A 158 -10.92 -2.25 0.84
N GLU A 159 -12.09 -1.93 0.29
CA GLU A 159 -12.30 -1.85 -1.15
C GLU A 159 -11.69 -0.56 -1.68
N LYS A 160 -11.15 -0.61 -2.90
CA LYS A 160 -10.46 0.53 -3.50
C LYS A 160 -11.47 1.40 -4.24
N ASN A 161 -11.14 2.68 -4.36
CA ASN A 161 -11.95 3.68 -5.03
C ASN A 161 -11.06 4.69 -5.75
N ASP A 162 -11.67 5.53 -6.58
CA ASP A 162 -10.96 6.62 -7.24
C ASP A 162 -10.68 7.73 -6.23
N ASN A 163 -9.43 7.83 -5.77
CA ASN A 163 -9.00 8.84 -4.83
C ASN A 163 -8.96 10.20 -5.56
N TYR A 164 -9.18 11.26 -4.80
CA TYR A 164 -9.33 12.62 -5.31
C TYR A 164 -8.52 13.60 -4.47
N TYR A 165 -8.35 14.82 -4.96
CA TYR A 165 -7.51 15.80 -4.29
C TYR A 165 -8.01 17.25 -4.38
N TYR A 166 -7.47 18.06 -3.47
CA TYR A 166 -7.64 19.50 -3.40
C TYR A 166 -6.28 20.19 -3.48
N THR A 167 -6.28 21.47 -3.89
CA THR A 167 -5.11 22.34 -3.80
C THR A 167 -5.41 23.62 -3.04
N ALA A 168 -4.41 24.17 -2.35
CA ALA A 168 -4.48 25.48 -1.72
C ALA A 168 -3.10 26.16 -1.70
N LYS A 169 -3.07 27.49 -1.54
CA LYS A 169 -1.83 28.26 -1.29
C LYS A 169 -1.49 28.39 0.20
N SER A 170 -2.41 27.98 1.07
CA SER A 170 -2.25 27.96 2.54
C SER A 170 -2.89 26.70 3.11
N LEU A 171 -2.34 26.18 4.19
CA LEU A 171 -2.92 25.04 4.91
C LEU A 171 -4.33 25.35 5.45
N GLY A 172 -4.63 26.62 5.74
CA GLY A 172 -5.98 27.07 6.13
C GLY A 172 -6.96 27.25 4.96
N GLY A 173 -6.54 26.94 3.73
CA GLY A 173 -7.34 27.14 2.53
C GLY A 173 -7.29 28.57 1.96
N PRO A 174 -8.24 28.92 1.08
CA PRO A 174 -9.33 28.07 0.59
C PRO A 174 -8.81 26.86 -0.21
N TRP A 175 -9.47 25.71 -0.05
CA TRP A 175 -9.14 24.46 -0.75
C TRP A 175 -9.99 24.31 -2.01
N THR A 176 -9.35 24.25 -3.17
CA THR A 176 -9.99 24.06 -4.47
C THR A 176 -9.99 22.58 -4.85
N ALA A 177 -11.17 22.00 -5.12
CA ALA A 177 -11.28 20.62 -5.61
C ALA A 177 -10.68 20.49 -7.02
N ARG A 178 -9.93 19.41 -7.27
CA ARG A 178 -9.25 19.18 -8.56
C ARG A 178 -9.63 17.87 -9.26
N GLY A 179 -10.47 17.04 -8.64
CA GLY A 179 -10.92 15.77 -9.21
C GLY A 179 -10.01 14.59 -8.86
N LEU A 180 -9.97 13.58 -9.73
CA LEU A 180 -9.33 12.29 -9.48
C LEU A 180 -7.80 12.36 -9.68
N ILE A 181 -7.07 11.52 -8.95
CA ILE A 181 -5.60 11.44 -9.07
C ILE A 181 -5.14 10.41 -10.12
N ALA A 182 -6.03 9.53 -10.57
CA ALA A 182 -5.79 8.48 -11.55
C ALA A 182 -7.00 8.35 -12.50
N PRO A 183 -6.90 7.66 -13.63
CA PRO A 183 -8.03 7.46 -14.53
C PRO A 183 -9.23 6.85 -13.78
N LYS A 184 -10.42 7.33 -14.11
CA LYS A 184 -11.69 6.87 -13.53
C LYS A 184 -11.83 5.35 -13.68
N ASP A 185 -12.46 4.72 -12.68
CA ASP A 185 -12.75 3.29 -12.60
C ASP A 185 -11.50 2.39 -12.54
N LYS A 186 -10.30 2.97 -12.40
CA LYS A 186 -9.06 2.23 -12.07
C LYS A 186 -8.86 2.08 -10.57
N LEU A 187 -9.69 2.71 -9.74
CA LEU A 187 -9.67 2.62 -8.29
C LEU A 187 -8.30 3.00 -7.74
N THR A 188 -7.75 4.10 -8.27
CA THR A 188 -6.38 4.55 -7.96
C THR A 188 -5.35 3.44 -8.19
N TRP A 189 -5.43 2.80 -9.36
CA TRP A 189 -4.64 1.62 -9.70
C TRP A 189 -4.77 0.47 -8.69
N ASN A 190 -6.00 0.23 -8.25
CA ASN A 190 -6.35 -0.71 -7.17
C ASN A 190 -5.50 -0.46 -5.92
N SER A 191 -5.54 0.77 -5.40
CA SER A 191 -4.90 1.14 -4.12
C SER A 191 -5.64 2.25 -3.36
N GLN A 192 -5.23 2.49 -2.12
CA GLN A 192 -5.70 3.60 -1.29
C GLN A 192 -4.50 4.44 -0.86
N SER A 193 -4.60 5.77 -0.96
CA SER A 193 -3.51 6.67 -0.56
C SER A 193 -3.03 6.43 0.88
N THR A 194 -1.72 6.57 1.10
CA THR A 194 -1.13 6.48 2.44
C THR A 194 -0.06 7.54 2.69
N PHE A 195 0.69 7.92 1.66
CA PHE A 195 1.72 8.95 1.72
C PHE A 195 2.12 9.45 0.32
N VAL A 196 2.76 10.62 0.26
CA VAL A 196 3.52 11.06 -0.91
C VAL A 196 4.93 11.39 -0.44
N LEU A 197 5.92 10.69 -0.99
CA LEU A 197 7.32 10.96 -0.71
C LEU A 197 7.87 11.94 -1.76
N ALA A 198 8.28 13.12 -1.33
CA ALA A 198 9.07 14.03 -2.16
C ALA A 198 10.53 13.57 -2.15
N ILE A 199 11.03 13.14 -3.30
CA ILE A 199 12.40 12.70 -3.52
C ILE A 199 13.15 13.86 -4.16
N GLU A 200 13.86 14.62 -3.34
CA GLU A 200 14.74 15.70 -3.80
C GLU A 200 16.05 15.14 -4.32
N GLY A 201 16.50 15.64 -5.46
CA GLY A 201 17.78 15.28 -6.05
C GLY A 201 18.31 16.37 -6.96
N LEU A 202 19.45 16.12 -7.59
CA LEU A 202 20.19 17.13 -8.38
C LEU A 202 19.39 17.72 -9.56
N LYS A 203 18.34 17.03 -10.04
CA LYS A 203 17.48 17.48 -11.14
C LYS A 203 16.10 17.97 -10.69
N GLY A 204 15.91 18.21 -9.38
CA GLY A 204 14.67 18.71 -8.81
C GLY A 204 13.99 17.68 -7.91
N TYR A 205 12.70 17.41 -8.17
CA TYR A 205 11.89 16.54 -7.33
C TYR A 205 11.14 15.50 -8.17
N THR A 206 11.15 14.26 -7.70
CA THR A 206 10.11 13.28 -8.03
C THR A 206 9.18 13.15 -6.83
N TYR A 207 7.87 13.32 -7.06
CA TYR A 207 6.86 13.05 -6.05
C TYR A 207 6.33 11.64 -6.27
N MET A 208 6.65 10.73 -5.34
CA MET A 208 6.20 9.34 -5.39
C MET A 208 4.91 9.19 -4.60
N TYR A 209 3.80 8.95 -5.28
CA TYR A 209 2.58 8.44 -4.67
C TYR A 209 2.87 7.10 -4.01
N MET A 210 2.36 6.92 -2.79
CA MET A 210 2.37 5.64 -2.09
C MET A 210 0.94 5.28 -1.70
N GLY A 211 0.49 4.13 -2.16
CA GLY A 211 -0.79 3.55 -1.80
C GLY A 211 -0.69 2.10 -1.34
N ASP A 212 -1.63 1.73 -0.48
CA ASP A 212 -1.80 0.36 0.01
C ASP A 212 -2.80 -0.39 -0.89
N ARG A 213 -2.39 -1.52 -1.46
CA ARG A 213 -3.29 -2.51 -2.05
C ARG A 213 -3.61 -3.55 -0.99
N TRP A 214 -4.55 -3.19 -0.11
CA TRP A 214 -5.02 -4.05 0.97
C TRP A 214 -5.51 -5.41 0.46
N SER A 215 -5.35 -6.45 1.27
CA SER A 215 -5.86 -7.80 1.03
C SER A 215 -6.47 -8.34 2.31
N TYR A 216 -7.72 -7.96 2.58
CA TYR A 216 -8.44 -8.45 3.76
C TYR A 216 -8.99 -9.87 3.52
N PRO A 217 -8.89 -10.80 4.48
CA PRO A 217 -8.27 -10.66 5.81
C PRO A 217 -6.77 -10.99 5.82
N ARG A 218 -6.18 -11.47 4.72
CA ARG A 218 -4.80 -11.99 4.65
C ARG A 218 -3.75 -10.90 4.42
N GLN A 219 -3.85 -9.81 5.19
CA GLN A 219 -3.06 -8.60 5.01
C GLN A 219 -1.55 -8.86 5.09
N LEU A 220 -1.12 -9.64 6.09
CA LEU A 220 0.30 -9.89 6.37
C LEU A 220 1.03 -10.58 5.20
N SER A 221 0.35 -11.46 4.48
CA SER A 221 0.94 -12.27 3.42
C SER A 221 0.65 -11.74 2.01
N ALA A 222 -0.49 -11.07 1.82
CA ALA A 222 -1.02 -10.81 0.48
C ALA A 222 -1.30 -9.33 0.17
N ALA A 223 -1.29 -8.43 1.16
CA ALA A 223 -1.36 -7.00 0.87
C ALA A 223 -0.07 -6.55 0.18
N THR A 224 -0.20 -5.64 -0.78
CA THR A 224 0.93 -5.15 -1.59
C THR A 224 0.92 -3.63 -1.65
N TYR A 225 1.94 -3.06 -2.29
CA TYR A 225 2.11 -1.62 -2.42
C TYR A 225 1.91 -1.18 -3.87
N VAL A 226 1.35 0.01 -4.05
CA VAL A 226 1.27 0.69 -5.35
C VAL A 226 1.98 2.02 -5.22
N TRP A 227 3.22 2.08 -5.69
CA TRP A 227 4.01 3.31 -5.71
C TRP A 227 4.23 3.76 -7.14
N GLN A 228 3.95 5.03 -7.42
CA GLN A 228 3.98 5.60 -8.78
C GLN A 228 4.51 7.05 -8.75
N PRO A 229 5.28 7.48 -9.76
CA PRO A 229 5.60 8.90 -9.91
C PRO A 229 4.35 9.70 -10.27
N ILE A 230 4.16 10.84 -9.61
CA ILE A 230 3.09 11.79 -9.90
C ILE A 230 3.54 12.70 -11.05
N SER A 231 2.68 12.86 -12.05
CA SER A 231 2.84 13.81 -13.16
C SER A 231 2.13 15.12 -12.84
N PHE A 232 2.66 16.24 -13.34
CA PHE A 232 2.08 17.56 -13.13
C PHE A 232 1.96 18.35 -14.44
N ASP A 233 0.82 19.01 -14.61
CA ASP A 233 0.59 20.03 -15.65
C ASP A 233 0.10 21.30 -14.95
N GLY A 234 0.99 22.30 -14.86
CA GLY A 234 0.83 23.42 -13.93
C GLY A 234 0.62 22.93 -12.49
N ASP A 235 -0.50 23.35 -11.88
CA ASP A 235 -0.94 22.93 -10.55
C ASP A 235 -1.76 21.62 -10.54
N ALA A 236 -2.14 21.08 -11.70
CA ALA A 236 -2.86 19.80 -11.76
C ALA A 236 -1.88 18.63 -11.58
N MET A 237 -2.23 17.67 -10.72
CA MET A 237 -1.51 16.41 -10.58
C MET A 237 -2.33 15.23 -11.13
N SER A 238 -1.62 14.21 -11.63
CA SER A 238 -2.23 12.95 -12.08
C SER A 238 -1.22 11.79 -12.06
N ILE A 239 -1.74 10.57 -12.06
CA ILE A 239 -1.01 9.32 -12.27
C ILE A 239 -1.64 8.64 -13.50
N PRO A 240 -1.35 9.14 -14.71
CA PRO A 240 -2.11 8.80 -15.91
C PRO A 240 -1.88 7.35 -16.36
N ASN A 241 -0.70 6.80 -16.07
CA ASN A 241 -0.29 5.47 -16.47
C ASN A 241 0.17 4.66 -15.25
N TYR A 242 -0.14 3.36 -15.25
CA TYR A 242 0.43 2.43 -14.30
C TYR A 242 1.77 1.91 -14.78
N ASN A 243 2.85 2.26 -14.09
CA ASN A 243 4.17 1.69 -14.35
C ASN A 243 4.29 0.35 -13.62
N THR A 244 4.16 -0.75 -14.37
CA THR A 244 4.36 -2.12 -13.82
C THR A 244 5.76 -2.32 -13.24
N ALA A 245 6.76 -1.66 -13.83
CA ALA A 245 8.12 -1.61 -13.31
C ALA A 245 8.75 -0.24 -13.61
N TRP A 246 9.38 0.36 -12.60
CA TRP A 246 10.07 1.63 -12.72
C TRP A 246 11.15 1.77 -11.64
N THR A 247 12.05 2.72 -11.84
CA THR A 247 13.06 3.13 -10.85
C THR A 247 13.10 4.65 -10.74
N VAL A 248 13.57 5.14 -9.62
CA VAL A 248 13.97 6.49 -9.27
C VAL A 248 15.38 6.41 -8.74
N ASP A 249 16.25 7.24 -9.30
CA ASP A 249 17.58 7.49 -8.76
C ASP A 249 17.45 8.53 -7.65
N VAL A 250 17.81 8.18 -6.42
CA VAL A 250 17.67 9.08 -5.26
C VAL A 250 18.69 10.22 -5.25
N ILE A 251 19.76 10.14 -6.04
CA ILE A 251 20.75 11.22 -6.19
C ILE A 251 20.22 12.25 -7.18
N THR A 252 19.71 11.81 -8.33
CA THR A 252 19.26 12.75 -9.38
C THR A 252 17.79 13.12 -9.26
N SER A 253 16.98 12.33 -8.54
CA SER A 253 15.51 12.30 -8.51
C SER A 253 14.83 11.83 -9.80
N GLU A 254 15.56 11.29 -10.77
CA GLU A 254 14.95 10.89 -12.05
C GLU A 254 14.19 9.57 -11.95
N ALA A 255 12.87 9.62 -12.16
CA ALA A 255 12.02 8.45 -12.37
C ALA A 255 12.07 7.97 -13.83
N LYS A 256 12.25 6.67 -14.04
CA LYS A 256 12.31 6.01 -15.35
C LYS A 256 11.53 4.71 -15.30
N GLN A 257 10.63 4.52 -16.25
CA GLN A 257 10.02 3.22 -16.49
C GLN A 257 11.10 2.20 -16.84
N LYS A 258 10.93 0.96 -16.40
CA LYS A 258 11.86 -0.14 -16.67
C LYS A 258 11.18 -1.21 -17.49
N THR A 259 11.87 -1.63 -18.55
CA THR A 259 11.60 -2.90 -19.22
C THR A 259 12.43 -3.97 -18.53
N ILE A 260 11.78 -5.05 -18.11
CA ILE A 260 12.46 -6.21 -17.55
C ILE A 260 12.56 -7.24 -18.67
N ASP A 261 13.77 -7.65 -19.01
CA ASP A 261 13.96 -8.75 -19.96
C ASP A 261 13.52 -10.08 -19.33
N HIS A 262 12.66 -10.80 -20.05
CA HIS A 262 12.10 -12.06 -19.63
C HIS A 262 11.55 -12.83 -20.83
N LYS A 263 11.58 -14.16 -20.73
CA LYS A 263 10.86 -15.07 -21.60
C LYS A 263 9.44 -15.25 -21.10
N VAL A 264 8.48 -15.15 -22.01
CA VAL A 264 7.07 -15.40 -21.71
C VAL A 264 6.74 -16.89 -21.88
N ILE A 265 6.02 -17.44 -20.90
CA ILE A 265 5.42 -18.77 -20.95
C ILE A 265 3.91 -18.58 -20.89
N SER A 266 3.24 -18.76 -22.01
CA SER A 266 1.78 -18.69 -22.06
C SER A 266 1.16 -19.81 -21.23
N ASN A 267 -0.02 -19.56 -20.67
CA ASN A 267 -0.77 -20.55 -19.88
C ASN A 267 -1.12 -21.86 -20.60
N ASN A 268 -1.04 -21.91 -21.93
CA ASN A 268 -1.27 -23.11 -22.72
C ASN A 268 0.01 -23.86 -23.08
N ASP A 269 1.18 -23.41 -22.62
CA ASP A 269 2.45 -24.05 -22.87
C ASP A 269 2.53 -25.44 -22.20
N ASP A 270 2.96 -26.45 -22.94
CA ASP A 270 2.99 -27.85 -22.48
C ASP A 270 3.93 -28.08 -21.29
N ARG A 271 4.85 -27.15 -21.00
CA ARG A 271 5.70 -27.21 -19.81
C ARG A 271 4.92 -26.98 -18.52
N ILE A 272 3.77 -26.31 -18.58
CA ILE A 272 2.89 -26.12 -17.42
C ILE A 272 2.03 -27.38 -17.27
N LYS A 273 2.26 -28.13 -16.19
CA LYS A 273 1.50 -29.33 -15.87
C LYS A 273 0.37 -28.97 -14.91
N TYR A 274 -0.86 -29.04 -15.42
CA TYR A 274 -2.08 -28.81 -14.67
C TYR A 274 -2.57 -30.11 -14.00
N THR A 275 -3.13 -29.99 -12.81
CA THR A 275 -3.75 -31.09 -12.04
C THR A 275 -5.07 -30.56 -11.47
N GLY A 276 -6.13 -31.37 -11.55
CA GLY A 276 -7.49 -30.97 -11.21
C GLY A 276 -8.23 -30.31 -12.38
N ASN A 277 -9.43 -29.77 -12.10
CA ASN A 277 -10.33 -29.24 -13.12
C ASN A 277 -9.98 -27.79 -13.51
N TRP A 278 -9.07 -27.65 -14.48
CA TRP A 278 -8.72 -26.36 -15.08
C TRP A 278 -9.50 -26.11 -16.37
N LYS A 279 -10.02 -24.90 -16.53
CA LYS A 279 -10.77 -24.46 -17.72
C LYS A 279 -10.00 -23.38 -18.46
N LYS A 280 -9.80 -23.57 -19.76
CA LYS A 280 -9.28 -22.55 -20.66
C LYS A 280 -10.41 -21.62 -21.09
N SER A 281 -10.15 -20.32 -21.16
CA SER A 281 -11.12 -19.31 -21.57
C SER A 281 -10.40 -18.07 -22.09
N THR A 282 -11.15 -17.12 -22.64
CA THR A 282 -10.67 -15.79 -23.01
C THR A 282 -11.55 -14.78 -22.31
N LEU A 283 -10.98 -13.94 -21.45
CA LEU A 283 -11.67 -12.91 -20.69
C LEU A 283 -10.97 -11.58 -20.95
N GLU A 284 -11.71 -10.49 -21.19
CA GLU A 284 -11.14 -9.19 -21.54
C GLU A 284 -10.14 -9.27 -22.72
N ASN A 285 -10.41 -10.14 -23.71
CA ASN A 285 -9.51 -10.46 -24.84
C ASN A 285 -8.15 -11.07 -24.44
N ILE A 286 -8.02 -11.58 -23.21
CA ILE A 286 -6.80 -12.21 -22.70
C ILE A 286 -7.07 -13.72 -22.53
N PRO A 287 -6.27 -14.59 -23.18
CA PRO A 287 -6.32 -16.03 -22.92
C PRO A 287 -5.93 -16.35 -21.48
N VAL A 288 -6.80 -17.07 -20.77
CA VAL A 288 -6.64 -17.42 -19.37
C VAL A 288 -6.93 -18.91 -19.12
N THR A 289 -6.30 -19.46 -18.08
CA THR A 289 -6.57 -20.82 -17.58
C THR A 289 -6.92 -20.70 -16.10
N ARG A 290 -8.09 -21.23 -15.72
CA ARG A 290 -8.74 -20.93 -14.43
C ARG A 290 -9.15 -22.19 -13.70
N ALA A 291 -9.15 -22.15 -12.37
CA ALA A 291 -9.67 -23.20 -11.50
C ALA A 291 -10.15 -22.62 -10.16
N ASP A 292 -11.09 -23.31 -9.53
CA ASP A 292 -11.70 -22.96 -8.23
C ASP A 292 -11.72 -24.15 -7.24
N ASP A 293 -11.38 -25.36 -7.69
CA ASP A 293 -11.24 -26.54 -6.83
C ASP A 293 -9.95 -26.45 -5.99
N LYS A 294 -10.08 -26.63 -4.67
CA LYS A 294 -8.96 -26.64 -3.69
C LYS A 294 -7.87 -27.67 -4.01
N ASN A 295 -8.19 -28.73 -4.76
CA ASN A 295 -7.22 -29.74 -5.18
C ASN A 295 -6.51 -29.37 -6.49
N ALA A 296 -6.94 -28.30 -7.17
CA ALA A 296 -6.36 -27.86 -8.42
C ALA A 296 -5.01 -27.17 -8.20
N SER A 297 -4.03 -27.56 -9.00
CA SER A 297 -2.71 -26.94 -9.03
C SER A 297 -2.13 -26.94 -10.44
N CYS A 298 -1.16 -26.07 -10.68
CA CYS A 298 -0.28 -26.14 -11.84
C CYS A 298 1.17 -26.01 -11.40
N LYS A 299 2.06 -26.70 -12.11
CA LYS A 299 3.50 -26.67 -11.85
C LYS A 299 4.30 -26.47 -13.13
N ILE A 300 5.40 -25.76 -13.01
CA ILE A 300 6.40 -25.63 -14.07
C ILE A 300 7.80 -25.75 -13.46
N THR A 301 8.67 -26.49 -14.15
CA THR A 301 10.11 -26.51 -13.87
C THR A 301 10.80 -25.59 -14.88
N PHE A 302 11.69 -24.72 -14.40
CA PHE A 302 12.42 -23.78 -15.22
C PHE A 302 13.88 -23.68 -14.80
N THR A 303 14.74 -23.29 -15.74
CA THR A 303 16.11 -22.88 -15.46
C THR A 303 16.20 -21.37 -15.59
N GLY A 304 16.77 -20.69 -14.59
CA GLY A 304 16.96 -19.24 -14.63
C GLY A 304 17.32 -18.64 -13.30
N THR A 305 17.11 -17.34 -13.17
CA THR A 305 17.39 -16.54 -11.98
C THR A 305 16.13 -15.94 -11.35
N ARG A 306 15.00 -15.90 -12.06
CA ARG A 306 13.74 -15.35 -11.55
C ARG A 306 12.52 -15.89 -12.29
N ILE A 307 11.39 -15.98 -11.60
CA ILE A 307 10.09 -16.25 -12.19
C ILE A 307 9.02 -15.30 -11.64
N GLY A 308 8.15 -14.80 -12.51
CA GLY A 308 6.98 -14.00 -12.19
C GLY A 308 5.69 -14.68 -12.65
N LEU A 309 4.60 -14.41 -11.94
CA LEU A 309 3.25 -14.81 -12.31
C LEU A 309 2.45 -13.55 -12.64
N GLN A 310 2.02 -13.46 -13.90
CA GLN A 310 1.09 -12.45 -14.35
C GLN A 310 -0.31 -13.07 -14.48
N THR A 311 -1.29 -12.35 -13.96
CA THR A 311 -2.67 -12.80 -13.83
C THR A 311 -3.61 -11.66 -14.26
N LEU A 312 -4.66 -12.01 -14.99
CA LEU A 312 -5.86 -11.19 -15.09
C LEU A 312 -6.63 -11.32 -13.76
N VAL A 313 -6.45 -10.33 -12.87
CA VAL A 313 -7.18 -10.27 -11.59
C VAL A 313 -8.62 -9.85 -11.85
N LEU A 314 -9.57 -10.47 -11.15
CA LEU A 314 -11.01 -10.35 -11.43
C LEU A 314 -11.86 -10.31 -10.15
N PRO A 315 -13.14 -9.87 -10.22
CA PRO A 315 -14.02 -9.80 -9.06
C PRO A 315 -14.42 -11.15 -8.45
N ASP A 316 -14.19 -12.26 -9.15
CA ASP A 316 -14.53 -13.61 -8.73
C ASP A 316 -13.27 -14.43 -8.36
N ASN A 317 -12.10 -13.79 -8.33
CA ASN A 317 -10.84 -14.43 -7.99
C ASN A 317 -10.61 -14.45 -6.48
N GLY A 318 -9.95 -15.49 -5.99
CA GLY A 318 -9.59 -15.67 -4.58
C GLY A 318 -8.09 -15.69 -4.35
N TYR A 319 -7.68 -16.44 -3.34
CA TYR A 319 -6.27 -16.61 -3.01
C TYR A 319 -5.63 -17.80 -3.72
N ALA A 320 -4.36 -17.64 -4.12
CA ALA A 320 -3.52 -18.72 -4.62
C ALA A 320 -2.35 -18.98 -3.66
N ASN A 321 -2.04 -20.26 -3.42
CA ASN A 321 -0.79 -20.66 -2.78
C ASN A 321 0.32 -20.70 -3.82
N ILE A 322 1.44 -20.08 -3.51
CA ILE A 322 2.65 -20.07 -4.33
C ILE A 322 3.76 -20.78 -3.57
N VAL A 323 4.29 -21.86 -4.14
CA VAL A 323 5.44 -22.59 -3.61
C VAL A 323 6.53 -22.66 -4.67
N LEU A 324 7.73 -22.17 -4.34
CA LEU A 324 8.92 -22.28 -5.19
C LEU A 324 9.93 -23.19 -4.51
N THR A 325 10.37 -24.23 -5.21
CA THR A 325 11.40 -25.16 -4.72
C THR A 325 12.62 -25.15 -5.62
N ASN A 326 13.79 -25.50 -5.06
CA ASN A 326 14.96 -25.83 -5.87
C ASN A 326 14.87 -27.27 -6.41
N LYS A 327 15.83 -27.65 -7.28
CA LYS A 327 15.97 -29.01 -7.81
C LYS A 327 15.96 -30.14 -6.76
N LYS A 328 16.42 -29.88 -5.53
CA LYS A 328 16.43 -30.85 -4.43
C LYS A 328 15.10 -30.91 -3.66
N GLY A 329 14.07 -30.18 -4.10
CA GLY A 329 12.78 -30.10 -3.42
C GLY A 329 12.74 -29.17 -2.21
N LYS A 330 13.83 -28.46 -1.87
CA LYS A 330 13.84 -27.50 -0.77
C LYS A 330 12.96 -26.30 -1.13
N ILE A 331 12.00 -25.98 -0.27
CA ILE A 331 11.15 -24.79 -0.39
C ILE A 331 12.00 -23.53 -0.17
N LEU A 332 11.96 -22.63 -1.16
CA LEU A 332 12.62 -21.32 -1.15
C LEU A 332 11.61 -20.20 -0.88
N VAL A 333 10.39 -20.35 -1.38
CA VAL A 333 9.29 -19.40 -1.18
C VAL A 333 8.02 -20.18 -0.91
N LYS A 334 7.24 -19.72 0.07
CA LYS A 334 5.87 -20.17 0.34
C LYS A 334 5.03 -18.95 0.71
N ASN A 335 4.20 -18.48 -0.22
CA ASN A 335 3.39 -17.28 -0.06
C ASN A 335 1.92 -17.55 -0.43
N LEU A 336 1.03 -16.75 0.16
CA LEU A 336 -0.36 -16.63 -0.26
C LEU A 336 -0.49 -15.34 -1.06
N VAL A 337 -1.07 -15.41 -2.26
CA VAL A 337 -1.23 -14.27 -3.16
C VAL A 337 -2.71 -14.01 -3.39
N ASP A 338 -3.12 -12.76 -3.30
CA ASP A 338 -4.47 -12.32 -3.62
C ASP A 338 -4.58 -12.03 -5.12
N MET A 339 -5.52 -12.70 -5.79
CA MET A 339 -5.82 -12.47 -7.20
C MET A 339 -7.14 -11.70 -7.39
N TYR A 340 -7.77 -11.25 -6.31
CA TYR A 340 -8.97 -10.45 -6.36
C TYR A 340 -8.68 -9.01 -6.82
N SER A 341 -9.54 -8.51 -7.70
CA SER A 341 -9.65 -7.07 -7.96
C SER A 341 -11.07 -6.75 -8.41
N LYS A 342 -11.67 -5.71 -7.84
CA LYS A 342 -12.98 -5.22 -8.27
C LYS A 342 -12.99 -4.76 -9.73
N ALA A 343 -11.90 -4.15 -10.19
CA ALA A 343 -11.73 -3.78 -11.60
C ALA A 343 -10.78 -4.79 -12.29
N PRO A 344 -11.21 -5.47 -13.36
CA PRO A 344 -10.36 -6.38 -14.12
C PRO A 344 -9.06 -5.71 -14.60
N THR A 345 -7.93 -6.36 -14.37
CA THR A 345 -6.64 -5.88 -14.88
C THR A 345 -5.61 -7.00 -14.99
N SER A 346 -4.79 -6.99 -16.04
CA SER A 346 -3.62 -7.87 -16.14
C SER A 346 -2.47 -7.27 -15.34
N THR A 347 -1.99 -7.99 -14.34
CA THR A 347 -0.93 -7.49 -13.45
C THR A 347 -0.03 -8.60 -12.93
N LEU A 348 1.19 -8.22 -12.55
CA LEU A 348 2.14 -9.11 -11.88
C LEU A 348 1.70 -9.28 -10.42
N VAL A 349 1.25 -10.47 -10.06
CA VAL A 349 0.76 -10.78 -8.70
C VAL A 349 1.82 -11.47 -7.84
N PHE A 350 2.85 -12.04 -8.46
CA PHE A 350 3.98 -12.63 -7.77
C PHE A 350 5.26 -12.48 -8.59
N LEU A 351 6.36 -12.24 -7.89
CA LEU A 351 7.71 -12.25 -8.44
C LEU A 351 8.64 -12.90 -7.42
N SER A 352 9.38 -13.92 -7.83
CA SER A 352 10.34 -14.58 -6.94
C SER A 352 11.43 -13.59 -6.47
N PRO A 353 12.13 -13.88 -5.36
CA PRO A 353 13.43 -13.25 -5.12
C PRO A 353 14.37 -13.51 -6.30
N LEU A 354 15.44 -12.72 -6.39
CA LEU A 354 16.53 -13.04 -7.30
C LEU A 354 17.24 -14.29 -6.78
N LEU A 355 17.41 -15.28 -7.65
CA LEU A 355 18.03 -16.56 -7.33
C LEU A 355 19.33 -16.72 -8.13
N PRO A 356 20.31 -17.52 -7.64
CA PRO A 356 21.40 -17.99 -8.46
C PRO A 356 20.87 -18.72 -9.70
N LYS A 357 21.61 -18.67 -10.82
CA LYS A 357 21.22 -19.43 -12.02
C LYS A 357 21.14 -20.92 -11.68
N GLY A 358 19.98 -21.52 -11.92
CA GLY A 358 19.74 -22.91 -11.57
C GLY A 358 18.35 -23.39 -11.97
N GLU A 359 18.05 -24.63 -11.61
CA GLU A 359 16.75 -25.27 -11.89
C GLU A 359 15.84 -25.20 -10.66
N TYR A 360 14.61 -24.74 -10.89
CA TYR A 360 13.59 -24.50 -9.87
C TYR A 360 12.22 -24.98 -10.36
N THR A 361 11.33 -25.25 -9.41
CA THR A 361 9.93 -25.60 -9.70
C THR A 361 8.99 -24.63 -9.00
N LEU A 362 8.17 -23.92 -9.78
CA LEU A 362 7.06 -23.12 -9.27
C LEU A 362 5.79 -23.98 -9.27
N THR A 363 5.11 -24.03 -8.13
CA THR A 363 3.78 -24.64 -7.98
C THR A 363 2.79 -23.58 -7.52
N ILE A 364 1.67 -23.51 -8.22
CA ILE A 364 0.56 -22.59 -7.94
C ILE A 364 -0.66 -23.45 -7.67
N SER A 365 -1.35 -23.26 -6.54
CA SER A 365 -2.58 -24.01 -6.24
C SER A 365 -3.68 -23.12 -5.70
N VAL A 366 -4.92 -23.55 -5.88
CA VAL A 366 -6.10 -22.87 -5.34
C VAL A 366 -6.06 -22.96 -3.81
N ALA A 367 -6.15 -21.83 -3.11
CA ALA A 367 -6.21 -21.85 -1.65
C ALA A 367 -7.59 -22.24 -1.10
N GLY A 368 -8.63 -22.15 -1.93
CA GLY A 368 -10.03 -22.43 -1.53
C GLY A 368 -10.66 -21.31 -0.69
N GLU A 369 -9.95 -20.20 -0.52
CA GLU A 369 -10.40 -19.03 0.24
C GLU A 369 -10.69 -17.86 -0.72
N ARG A 370 -11.69 -17.05 -0.37
CA ARG A 370 -11.99 -15.79 -1.06
C ARG A 370 -11.85 -14.61 -0.10
N PRO A 371 -11.28 -13.47 -0.54
CA PRO A 371 -11.29 -12.25 0.25
C PRO A 371 -12.69 -11.65 0.24
N ASN A 372 -13.39 -11.60 1.37
CA ASN A 372 -14.67 -10.92 1.50
C ASN A 372 -14.82 -10.28 2.89
N TRP A 373 -15.56 -9.17 2.96
CA TRP A 373 -15.78 -8.43 4.20
C TRP A 373 -17.06 -7.61 4.13
N SER A 374 -17.46 -7.08 5.28
CA SER A 374 -18.54 -6.11 5.39
C SER A 374 -18.12 -4.88 6.19
N ASP A 375 -18.75 -3.75 5.91
CA ASP A 375 -18.57 -2.53 6.69
C ASP A 375 -19.62 -2.41 7.81
N LYS A 376 -19.54 -1.31 8.59
CA LYS A 376 -20.52 -1.00 9.64
C LYS A 376 -21.95 -0.75 9.13
N LYS A 377 -22.11 -0.44 7.83
CA LYS A 377 -23.41 -0.28 7.16
C LYS A 377 -23.93 -1.61 6.61
N LYS A 378 -23.20 -2.72 6.81
CA LYS A 378 -23.48 -4.06 6.29
C LYS A 378 -23.43 -4.15 4.77
N ASN A 379 -22.73 -3.24 4.11
CA ASN A 379 -22.39 -3.41 2.70
C ASN A 379 -21.41 -4.57 2.58
N ASN A 380 -21.65 -5.47 1.64
CA ASN A 380 -20.75 -6.59 1.35
C ASN A 380 -19.76 -6.20 0.24
N TYR A 381 -18.50 -6.53 0.46
CA TYR A 381 -17.39 -6.26 -0.45
C TYR A 381 -16.55 -7.51 -0.67
N GLY A 382 -15.62 -7.40 -1.62
CA GLY A 382 -14.66 -8.45 -1.92
C GLY A 382 -15.14 -9.37 -3.03
N SER A 383 -14.52 -10.53 -3.07
CA SER A 383 -14.67 -11.49 -4.15
C SER A 383 -15.98 -12.25 -4.07
N THR A 384 -16.55 -12.57 -5.23
CA THR A 384 -17.77 -13.38 -5.37
C THR A 384 -17.51 -14.89 -5.35
N ALA A 385 -16.26 -15.31 -5.59
CA ALA A 385 -15.85 -16.72 -5.64
C ALA A 385 -14.36 -16.87 -5.26
N ASN A 386 -13.78 -18.06 -5.45
CA ASN A 386 -12.39 -18.36 -5.08
C ASN A 386 -11.55 -18.83 -6.27
N ASN A 387 -11.90 -18.39 -7.49
CA ASN A 387 -11.15 -18.75 -8.69
C ASN A 387 -9.71 -18.26 -8.60
N ILE A 388 -8.77 -18.99 -9.16
CA ILE A 388 -7.45 -18.45 -9.52
C ILE A 388 -7.34 -18.42 -11.03
N THR A 389 -6.62 -17.43 -11.54
CA THR A 389 -6.49 -17.19 -12.98
C THR A 389 -5.01 -17.13 -13.36
N ILE A 390 -4.63 -17.91 -14.36
CA ILE A 390 -3.27 -17.91 -14.92
C ILE A 390 -3.34 -17.32 -16.33
N GLU A 391 -2.69 -16.17 -16.52
CA GLU A 391 -2.47 -15.59 -17.86
C GLU A 391 -1.16 -16.13 -18.44
N LYS A 392 -0.03 -15.84 -17.78
CA LYS A 392 1.31 -16.23 -18.24
C LYS A 392 2.34 -16.17 -17.11
N LEU A 393 3.47 -16.84 -17.33
CA LEU A 393 4.64 -16.78 -16.47
C LEU A 393 5.77 -16.03 -17.18
N LEU A 394 6.56 -15.30 -16.40
CA LEU A 394 7.68 -14.50 -16.90
C LEU A 394 8.96 -15.08 -16.31
N ILE A 395 9.86 -15.62 -17.13
CA ILE A 395 11.10 -16.25 -16.67
C ILE A 395 12.29 -15.38 -17.08
N LYS A 396 13.15 -15.06 -16.12
CA LYS A 396 14.46 -14.48 -16.38
C LYS A 396 15.50 -15.60 -16.33
N GLU A 397 16.14 -15.89 -17.45
CA GLU A 397 17.12 -16.99 -17.60
C GLU A 397 18.52 -16.67 -17.04
#